data_AF-A0A483Z8C2-F1
#
_entry.id   AF-A0A483Z8C2-F1
#
_cell.length_a   1.000
_cell.length_b   1.000
_cell.length_c   1.000
_cell.angle_alpha   90.00
_cell.angle_beta   90.00
_cell.angle_gamma   90.00
#
_symmetry.space_group_name_H-M   'P 1'
#
loop_
_entity.id
_entity.type
_entity.pdbx_description
1 polymer ?
#
loop_
_entity_poly.entity_id
_entity_poly.type
_entity_poly.pdbx_seq_one_letter_code
_entity_poly.pdbx_strand_id
1 'polypeptide(L)'
;IVNEILKNLFSLRLSSAISKPVRDWKIERDEILERLKICYNKGQFSLFLGAGVSSSAGMPDWNTLLNSLFVTYLTQEFNEDIAISDKDLDDIVGRLNAINEPSALMAARYLRKGFSKGDGEAKDFIEAVTKNLYKLRNSNFPIDSELIKSIASMCLPRRTGAKVKSVITYNFDDLLERQLISNSILHRCIYT
;
A
#
# COMPACT_ATOMS: atom_id res chain seq x y z
N ILE A 1 14.96 4.89 32.39
CA ILE A 1 15.45 4.28 31.13
C ILE A 1 14.48 4.54 29.96
N VAL A 2 13.29 3.92 29.86
CA VAL A 2 12.37 4.11 28.71
C VAL A 2 11.93 5.57 28.50
N ASN A 3 11.55 6.27 29.57
CA ASN A 3 11.16 7.69 29.50
C ASN A 3 12.30 8.64 29.09
N GLU A 4 13.53 8.23 29.32
CA GLU A 4 14.73 9.01 29.01
C GLU A 4 15.12 8.84 27.55
N ILE A 5 15.00 7.61 27.02
CA ILE A 5 15.13 7.30 25.61
C ILE A 5 14.07 8.04 24.78
N LEU A 6 12.80 8.03 25.23
CA LEU A 6 11.72 8.76 24.55
C LEU A 6 11.93 10.28 24.55
N LYS A 7 12.37 10.85 25.67
CA LYS A 7 12.74 12.28 25.75
C LYS A 7 13.90 12.62 24.82
N ASN A 8 14.94 11.78 24.80
CA ASN A 8 16.08 11.99 23.91
C ASN A 8 15.66 11.89 22.44
N LEU A 9 14.85 10.89 22.07
CA LEU A 9 14.33 10.74 20.71
C LEU A 9 13.46 11.94 20.29
N PHE A 10 12.60 12.42 21.19
CA PHE A 10 11.77 13.60 20.95
C PHE A 10 12.62 14.88 20.80
N SER A 11 13.63 15.06 21.66
CA SER A 11 14.55 16.20 21.58
C SER A 11 15.38 16.19 20.30
N LEU A 12 15.80 15.01 19.81
CA LEU A 12 16.51 14.83 18.55
C LEU A 12 15.60 15.11 17.35
N ARG A 13 14.33 14.69 17.40
CA ARG A 13 13.35 15.04 16.35
C ARG A 13 13.07 16.54 16.34
N LEU A 14 12.88 17.15 17.51
CA LEU A 14 12.60 18.58 17.65
C LEU A 14 13.80 19.42 17.17
N SER A 15 15.02 19.07 17.55
CA SER A 15 16.22 19.75 17.06
C SER A 15 16.41 19.57 15.56
N SER A 16 16.11 18.41 14.99
CA SER A 16 16.12 18.21 13.52
C SER A 16 15.08 19.04 12.78
N ALA A 17 13.92 19.28 13.40
CA ALA A 17 12.84 20.09 12.83
C ALA A 17 13.15 21.59 12.91
N ILE A 18 13.75 22.05 14.00
CA ILE A 18 14.11 23.46 14.23
C ILE A 18 15.39 23.84 13.46
N SER A 19 16.32 22.91 13.27
CA SER A 19 17.62 23.18 12.62
C SER A 19 17.60 23.12 11.10
N LYS A 20 16.49 22.71 10.46
CA LYS A 20 16.41 22.75 9.00
C LYS A 20 16.31 24.21 8.55
N PRO A 21 17.32 24.75 7.86
CA PRO A 21 17.17 26.07 7.25
C PRO A 21 15.97 26.01 6.31
N VAL A 22 15.17 27.09 6.27
CA VAL A 22 14.06 27.24 5.32
C VAL A 22 14.66 27.33 3.92
N ARG A 23 14.95 26.18 3.33
CA ARG A 23 15.36 26.04 1.93
C ARG A 23 14.11 25.98 1.07
N ASP A 24 14.21 26.54 -0.13
CA ASP A 24 13.16 26.37 -1.13
C ASP A 24 13.04 24.88 -1.45
N TRP A 25 11.85 24.32 -1.21
CA TRP A 25 11.55 22.91 -1.45
C TRP A 25 11.77 22.52 -2.92
N LYS A 26 11.68 23.47 -3.87
CA LYS A 26 11.96 23.23 -5.29
C LYS A 26 13.44 22.97 -5.50
N ILE A 27 14.31 23.73 -4.84
CA ILE A 27 15.77 23.53 -4.89
C ILE A 27 16.11 22.18 -4.26
N GLU A 28 15.56 21.87 -3.09
CA GLU A 28 15.77 20.57 -2.42
C GLU A 28 15.28 19.40 -3.30
N ARG A 29 14.11 19.53 -3.92
CA ARG A 29 13.58 18.54 -4.87
C ARG A 29 14.54 18.34 -6.04
N ASP A 30 15.03 19.42 -6.65
CA ASP A 30 15.90 19.32 -7.83
C ASP A 30 17.26 18.68 -7.48
N GLU A 31 17.83 19.00 -6.32
CA GLU A 31 19.02 18.33 -5.76
C GLU A 31 18.76 16.82 -5.54
N ILE A 32 17.60 16.47 -4.97
CA ILE A 32 17.21 15.06 -4.78
C ILE A 32 17.05 14.36 -6.14
N LEU A 33 16.40 14.99 -7.11
CA LEU A 33 16.19 14.42 -8.44
C LEU A 33 17.51 14.15 -9.15
N GLU A 34 18.47 15.06 -9.10
CA GLU A 34 19.80 14.84 -9.69
C GLU A 34 20.53 13.67 -9.02
N ARG A 35 20.47 13.57 -7.69
CA ARG A 35 21.03 12.42 -6.98
C ARG A 35 20.35 11.11 -7.38
N LEU A 36 19.02 11.09 -7.47
CA LEU A 36 18.26 9.91 -7.88
C LEU A 36 18.59 9.48 -9.31
N LYS A 37 18.73 10.42 -10.25
CA LYS A 37 19.17 10.14 -11.63
C LYS A 37 20.54 9.48 -11.67
N ILE A 38 21.49 9.98 -10.88
CA ILE A 38 22.84 9.40 -10.79
C ILE A 38 22.78 7.96 -10.25
N CYS A 39 22.04 7.72 -9.16
CA CYS A 39 21.87 6.39 -8.57
C CYS A 39 21.19 5.41 -9.53
N TYR A 40 20.13 5.86 -10.23
CA TYR A 40 19.44 5.09 -11.26
C TYR A 40 20.39 4.69 -12.38
N ASN A 41 21.15 5.63 -12.94
CA ASN A 41 22.09 5.36 -14.03
C ASN A 41 23.20 4.36 -13.63
N LYS A 42 23.65 4.41 -12.37
CA LYS A 42 24.62 3.47 -11.77
C LYS A 42 24.02 2.10 -11.43
N GLY A 43 22.71 1.90 -11.58
CA GLY A 43 22.03 0.66 -11.20
C GLY A 43 21.96 0.45 -9.68
N GLN A 44 22.10 1.51 -8.89
CA GLN A 44 22.03 1.49 -7.42
C GLN A 44 20.65 1.95 -6.96
N PHE A 45 19.59 1.31 -7.46
CA PHE A 45 18.23 1.79 -7.29
C PHE A 45 17.27 0.64 -6.96
N SER A 46 16.52 0.80 -5.88
CA SER A 46 15.44 -0.09 -5.47
C SER A 46 14.21 0.75 -5.15
N LEU A 47 13.04 0.24 -5.50
CA LEU A 47 11.76 0.92 -5.30
C LEU A 47 11.00 0.29 -4.14
N PHE A 48 10.42 1.14 -3.29
CA PHE A 48 9.48 0.74 -2.26
C PHE A 48 8.14 1.41 -2.56
N LEU A 49 7.13 0.61 -2.87
CA LEU A 49 5.84 1.07 -3.37
C LEU A 49 4.73 0.77 -2.35
N GLY A 50 3.88 1.76 -2.13
CA GLY A 50 2.67 1.65 -1.32
C GLY A 50 1.42 2.03 -2.12
N ALA A 51 0.27 2.08 -1.43
CA ALA A 51 -1.04 2.18 -2.08
C ALA A 51 -1.19 3.44 -2.96
N GLY A 52 -0.44 4.51 -2.67
CA GLY A 52 -0.44 5.73 -3.48
C GLY A 52 -0.07 5.53 -4.96
N VAL A 53 0.72 4.49 -5.28
CA VAL A 53 1.02 4.13 -6.68
C VAL A 53 -0.21 3.56 -7.38
N SER A 54 -1.02 2.77 -6.67
CA SER A 54 -2.24 2.17 -7.20
C SER A 54 -3.43 3.13 -7.14
N SER A 55 -3.39 4.16 -6.29
CA SER A 55 -4.40 5.22 -6.25
C SER A 55 -4.51 5.98 -7.57
N SER A 56 -3.40 6.17 -8.31
CA SER A 56 -3.47 6.78 -9.65
C SER A 56 -4.18 5.89 -10.68
N ALA A 57 -4.38 4.60 -10.38
CA ALA A 57 -5.17 3.66 -11.16
C ALA A 57 -6.61 3.46 -10.63
N GLY A 58 -7.00 4.28 -9.64
CA GLY A 58 -8.32 4.26 -9.01
C GLY A 58 -8.46 3.25 -7.88
N MET A 59 -7.38 2.63 -7.40
CA MET A 59 -7.46 1.68 -6.28
C MET A 59 -7.69 2.43 -4.95
N PRO A 60 -8.49 1.87 -4.03
CA PRO A 60 -8.72 2.49 -2.73
C PRO A 60 -7.45 2.47 -1.87
N ASP A 61 -7.38 3.37 -0.89
CA ASP A 61 -6.34 3.29 0.13
C ASP A 61 -6.58 2.15 1.13
N TRP A 62 -5.59 1.92 1.99
CA TRP A 62 -5.60 0.87 3.00
C TRP A 62 -6.78 0.96 3.98
N ASN A 63 -7.14 2.16 4.40
CA ASN A 63 -8.21 2.36 5.37
C ASN A 63 -9.55 1.99 4.75
N THR A 64 -9.78 2.45 3.51
CA THR A 64 -10.98 2.16 2.74
C THR A 64 -11.13 0.66 2.47
N LEU A 65 -10.04 0.00 2.06
CA LEU A 65 -10.03 -1.45 1.82
C LEU A 65 -10.36 -2.24 3.09
N LEU A 66 -9.67 -1.95 4.20
CA LEU A 66 -9.85 -2.69 5.45
C LEU A 66 -11.25 -2.50 6.03
N ASN A 67 -11.80 -1.29 5.98
CA ASN A 67 -13.16 -1.02 6.40
C ASN A 67 -14.17 -1.82 5.58
N SER A 68 -14.03 -1.83 4.25
CA SER A 68 -14.91 -2.61 3.39
C SER A 68 -14.79 -4.11 3.62
N LEU A 69 -13.57 -4.63 3.84
CA LEU A 69 -13.36 -6.04 4.15
C LEU A 69 -14.00 -6.43 5.48
N PHE A 70 -13.87 -5.57 6.49
CA PHE A 70 -14.47 -5.78 7.79
C PHE A 70 -16.00 -5.81 7.70
N VAL A 71 -16.61 -4.87 6.96
CA VAL A 71 -18.05 -4.88 6.68
C VAL A 71 -18.48 -6.15 5.96
N THR A 72 -17.76 -6.56 4.91
CA THR A 72 -18.05 -7.80 4.17
C THR A 72 -17.97 -9.02 5.09
N TYR A 73 -16.97 -9.09 5.96
CA TYR A 73 -16.81 -10.19 6.91
C TYR A 73 -17.93 -10.23 7.96
N LEU A 74 -18.26 -9.09 8.59
CA LEU A 74 -19.38 -9.00 9.53
C LEU A 74 -20.68 -9.44 8.86
N THR A 75 -20.93 -8.96 7.65
CA THR A 75 -22.14 -9.35 6.89
C THR A 75 -22.16 -10.85 6.65
N GLN A 76 -21.04 -11.49 6.33
CA GLN A 76 -20.97 -12.93 6.10
C GLN A 76 -21.15 -13.76 7.38
N GLU A 77 -20.56 -13.37 8.52
CA GLU A 77 -20.68 -14.11 9.78
C GLU A 77 -22.04 -13.91 10.46
N PHE A 78 -22.67 -12.74 10.32
CA PHE A 78 -23.92 -12.41 11.01
C PHE A 78 -25.18 -12.61 10.16
N ASN A 79 -25.07 -12.87 8.86
CA ASN A 79 -26.22 -13.12 7.99
C ASN A 79 -26.99 -14.41 8.29
N GLU A 80 -26.48 -15.31 9.14
CA GLU A 80 -27.28 -16.45 9.61
C GLU A 80 -28.25 -16.08 10.75
N ASP A 81 -28.03 -14.98 11.49
CA ASP A 81 -28.83 -14.66 12.70
C ASP A 81 -29.35 -13.21 12.83
N ILE A 82 -28.82 -12.21 12.11
CA ILE A 82 -29.23 -10.81 12.27
C ILE A 82 -29.19 -10.08 10.92
N ALA A 83 -30.34 -9.60 10.43
CA ALA A 83 -30.39 -8.68 9.29
C ALA A 83 -29.80 -7.32 9.70
N ILE A 84 -28.49 -7.15 9.57
CA ILE A 84 -27.79 -5.89 9.84
C ILE A 84 -28.20 -4.89 8.74
N SER A 85 -28.72 -3.73 9.13
CA SER A 85 -29.07 -2.68 8.17
C SER A 85 -27.82 -1.91 7.72
N ASP A 86 -27.86 -1.32 6.51
CA ASP A 86 -26.77 -0.46 6.01
C ASP A 86 -26.41 0.67 6.98
N LYS A 87 -27.38 1.13 7.77
CA LYS A 87 -27.21 2.18 8.79
C LYS A 87 -26.42 1.69 10.01
N ASP A 88 -26.59 0.43 10.38
CA ASP A 88 -25.82 -0.19 11.48
C ASP A 88 -24.37 -0.45 11.03
N LEU A 89 -24.16 -0.79 9.75
CA LEU A 89 -22.84 -0.92 9.15
C LEU A 89 -22.09 0.42 9.14
N ASP A 90 -22.76 1.50 8.75
CA ASP A 90 -22.16 2.85 8.77
C ASP A 90 -21.80 3.29 10.20
N ASP A 91 -22.62 2.97 11.20
CA ASP A 91 -22.32 3.26 12.61
C ASP A 91 -21.14 2.43 13.15
N ILE A 92 -21.04 1.15 12.79
CA ILE A 92 -19.91 0.29 13.15
C ILE A 92 -18.61 0.81 12.52
N VAL A 93 -18.64 1.13 11.23
CA VAL A 93 -17.49 1.70 10.51
C VAL A 93 -17.10 3.06 11.11
N GLY A 94 -18.08 3.91 11.41
CA GLY A 94 -17.85 5.20 12.07
C GLY A 94 -17.17 5.06 13.42
N ARG A 95 -17.63 4.13 14.26
CA ARG A 95 -17.03 3.84 15.58
C ARG A 95 -15.62 3.27 15.46
N LEU A 96 -15.35 2.41 14.47
CA LEU A 96 -14.03 1.82 14.25
C LEU A 96 -13.01 2.85 13.75
N ASN A 97 -13.43 3.78 12.90
CA ASN A 97 -12.58 4.88 12.43
C ASN A 97 -12.30 5.91 13.54
N ALA A 98 -13.17 6.04 14.54
CA ALA A 98 -12.97 6.94 15.67
C ALA A 98 -11.94 6.40 16.71
N ILE A 99 -11.64 5.10 16.69
CA ILE A 99 -10.61 4.50 17.54
C ILE A 99 -9.27 4.67 16.83
N ASN A 100 -8.58 5.78 17.13
CA ASN A 100 -7.21 6.05 16.65
C ASN A 100 -6.26 4.91 17.07
N GLU A 101 -5.87 4.09 16.09
CA GLU A 101 -4.76 3.12 16.10
C GLU A 101 -4.82 2.07 17.22
N PRO A 102 -5.56 0.96 17.00
CA PRO A 102 -5.03 -0.19 16.27
C PRO A 102 -6.09 -0.89 15.36
N SER A 103 -7.04 -0.14 14.79
CA SER A 103 -8.19 -0.70 14.06
C SER A 103 -7.81 -1.47 12.80
N ALA A 104 -6.89 -0.97 11.98
CA ALA A 104 -6.46 -1.62 10.73
C ALA A 104 -5.75 -2.97 10.98
N LEU A 105 -4.79 -2.98 11.91
CA LEU A 105 -4.04 -4.19 12.25
C LEU A 105 -4.90 -5.18 13.04
N MET A 106 -5.78 -4.71 13.92
CA MET A 106 -6.76 -5.57 14.58
C MET A 106 -7.77 -6.13 13.59
N ALA A 107 -8.35 -5.32 12.70
CA ALA A 107 -9.27 -5.78 11.65
C ALA A 107 -8.57 -6.81 10.77
N ALA A 108 -7.34 -6.57 10.31
CA ALA A 108 -6.56 -7.56 9.57
C ALA A 108 -6.31 -8.84 10.37
N ARG A 109 -6.06 -8.75 11.69
CA ARG A 109 -5.91 -9.91 12.58
C ARG A 109 -7.22 -10.67 12.79
N TYR A 110 -8.34 -9.97 12.97
CA TYR A 110 -9.67 -10.56 13.12
C TYR A 110 -10.14 -11.20 11.83
N LEU A 111 -9.95 -10.53 10.69
CA LEU A 111 -10.20 -11.08 9.36
C LEU A 111 -9.38 -12.34 9.19
N ARG A 112 -8.06 -12.28 9.38
CA ARG A 112 -7.19 -13.46 9.28
C ARG A 112 -7.66 -14.59 10.19
N LYS A 113 -8.03 -14.31 11.44
CA LYS A 113 -8.56 -15.30 12.40
C LYS A 113 -9.93 -15.85 11.99
N GLY A 114 -10.79 -15.03 11.39
CA GLY A 114 -12.11 -15.39 10.89
C GLY A 114 -12.06 -16.32 9.69
N PHE A 115 -11.10 -16.09 8.78
CA PHE A 115 -10.79 -17.00 7.68
C PHE A 115 -9.99 -18.25 8.13
N SER A 116 -9.68 -18.35 9.44
CA SER A 116 -8.93 -19.35 10.23
C SER A 116 -9.34 -20.83 10.27
N LYS A 117 -10.08 -21.43 9.31
CA LYS A 117 -10.67 -22.79 9.48
C LYS A 117 -10.08 -24.01 8.69
N GLY A 118 -8.93 -23.95 8.01
CA GLY A 118 -8.21 -25.09 7.36
C GLY A 118 -6.80 -24.79 6.77
N ASP A 119 -6.22 -25.69 5.96
CA ASP A 119 -4.85 -25.49 5.41
C ASP A 119 -4.78 -24.60 4.12
N GLY A 120 -5.93 -24.19 3.56
CA GLY A 120 -6.04 -23.38 2.32
C GLY A 120 -6.29 -21.86 2.52
N GLU A 121 -6.36 -21.40 3.77
CA GLU A 121 -6.98 -20.13 4.19
C GLU A 121 -6.25 -18.87 3.73
N ALA A 122 -4.92 -18.93 3.64
CA ALA A 122 -4.14 -17.76 3.23
C ALA A 122 -4.51 -17.33 1.81
N LYS A 123 -4.81 -18.32 0.95
CA LYS A 123 -5.24 -18.08 -0.41
C LYS A 123 -6.65 -17.49 -0.45
N ASP A 124 -7.59 -18.06 0.29
CA ASP A 124 -8.98 -17.58 0.37
C ASP A 124 -9.05 -16.15 0.91
N PHE A 125 -8.24 -15.82 1.92
CA PHE A 125 -8.12 -14.46 2.42
C PHE A 125 -7.56 -13.50 1.37
N ILE A 126 -6.45 -13.86 0.71
CA ILE A 126 -5.85 -13.04 -0.34
C ILE A 126 -6.84 -12.84 -1.50
N GLU A 127 -7.58 -13.88 -1.90
CA GLU A 127 -8.61 -13.80 -2.94
C GLU A 127 -9.76 -12.87 -2.52
N ALA A 128 -10.23 -12.97 -1.27
CA ALA A 128 -11.27 -12.08 -0.74
C ALA A 128 -10.81 -10.61 -0.68
N VAL A 129 -9.58 -10.36 -0.22
CA VAL A 129 -8.94 -9.04 -0.22
C VAL A 129 -8.87 -8.49 -1.64
N THR A 130 -8.33 -9.27 -2.57
CA THR A 130 -8.16 -8.89 -3.97
C THR A 130 -9.50 -8.58 -4.63
N LYS A 131 -10.53 -9.41 -4.40
CA LYS A 131 -11.88 -9.20 -4.95
C LYS A 131 -12.51 -7.91 -4.45
N ASN A 132 -12.43 -7.63 -3.16
CA ASN A 132 -12.97 -6.39 -2.59
C ASN A 132 -12.18 -5.17 -3.10
N LEU A 133 -10.85 -5.27 -3.15
CA LEU A 133 -9.98 -4.22 -3.67
C LEU A 133 -10.37 -3.80 -5.09
N TYR A 134 -10.56 -4.76 -5.99
CA TYR A 134 -10.98 -4.48 -7.37
C TYR A 134 -12.44 -4.06 -7.50
N LYS A 135 -13.34 -4.50 -6.61
CA LYS A 135 -14.74 -4.03 -6.57
C LYS A 135 -14.85 -2.55 -6.21
N LEU A 136 -13.98 -2.08 -5.29
CA LEU A 136 -13.95 -0.69 -4.82
C LEU A 136 -13.22 0.26 -5.77
N ARG A 137 -12.61 -0.26 -6.84
CA ARG A 137 -11.83 0.53 -7.77
C ARG A 137 -12.69 1.59 -8.47
N ASN A 138 -12.21 2.82 -8.46
CA ASN A 138 -12.79 3.92 -9.22
C ASN A 138 -12.48 3.79 -10.72
N SER A 139 -13.52 3.51 -11.52
CA SER A 139 -13.43 3.32 -12.97
C SER A 139 -13.15 4.59 -13.78
N ASN A 140 -13.24 5.78 -13.16
CA ASN A 140 -12.89 7.05 -13.82
C ASN A 140 -11.38 7.22 -14.05
N PHE A 141 -10.56 6.37 -13.41
CA PHE A 141 -9.13 6.32 -13.62
C PHE A 141 -8.78 5.20 -14.61
N PRO A 142 -7.75 5.35 -15.45
CA PRO A 142 -7.21 4.25 -16.23
C PRO A 142 -6.56 3.20 -15.31
N ILE A 143 -6.75 1.91 -15.59
CA ILE A 143 -6.16 0.84 -14.77
C ILE A 143 -4.64 0.78 -14.91
N ASP A 144 -4.16 1.20 -16.07
CA ASP A 144 -2.78 1.35 -16.50
C ASP A 144 -2.31 2.81 -16.34
N SER A 145 -2.37 3.33 -15.13
CA SER A 145 -2.03 4.73 -14.87
C SER A 145 -0.61 5.10 -15.33
N GLU A 146 -0.41 6.36 -15.74
CA GLU A 146 0.89 6.86 -16.23
C GLU A 146 2.03 6.67 -15.20
N LEU A 147 1.71 6.72 -13.90
CA LEU A 147 2.68 6.45 -12.85
C LEU A 147 3.15 4.99 -12.88
N ILE A 148 2.23 4.03 -12.99
CA ILE A 148 2.55 2.60 -13.09
C ILE A 148 3.34 2.32 -14.37
N LYS A 149 2.94 2.90 -15.50
CA LYS A 149 3.69 2.82 -16.76
C LYS A 149 5.11 3.36 -16.63
N SER A 150 5.27 4.49 -15.96
CA SER A 150 6.57 5.12 -15.72
C SER A 150 7.47 4.24 -14.84
N ILE A 151 6.92 3.70 -13.75
CA ILE A 151 7.63 2.78 -12.85
C ILE A 151 8.07 1.51 -13.61
N ALA A 152 7.15 0.88 -14.36
CA ALA A 152 7.48 -0.29 -15.16
C ALA A 152 8.56 0.01 -16.21
N SER A 153 8.51 1.20 -16.84
CA SER A 153 9.52 1.64 -17.80
C SER A 153 10.90 1.83 -17.16
N MET A 154 10.97 2.25 -15.90
CA MET A 154 12.24 2.32 -15.15
C MET A 154 12.88 0.94 -14.95
N CYS A 155 12.07 -0.12 -14.85
CA CYS A 155 12.51 -1.50 -14.72
C CYS A 155 12.99 -2.14 -16.03
N LEU A 156 12.78 -1.48 -17.18
CA LEU A 156 13.16 -2.02 -18.48
C LEU A 156 14.69 -2.24 -18.56
N PRO A 157 15.17 -3.46 -18.87
CA PRO A 157 16.59 -3.72 -19.07
C PRO A 157 17.13 -2.92 -20.26
N ARG A 158 18.29 -2.27 -20.08
CA ARG A 158 19.02 -1.61 -21.18
C ARG A 158 20.25 -2.44 -21.56
N ARG A 159 21.04 -1.98 -22.55
CA ARG A 159 22.33 -2.64 -22.92
C ARG A 159 23.28 -2.85 -21.73
N THR A 160 23.14 -2.04 -20.67
CA THR A 160 23.94 -2.13 -19.44
C THR A 160 23.23 -2.89 -18.30
N GLY A 161 22.19 -3.65 -18.62
CA GLY A 161 21.36 -4.39 -17.67
C GLY A 161 20.18 -3.56 -17.11
N ALA A 162 19.44 -4.17 -16.19
CA ALA A 162 18.37 -3.52 -15.44
C ALA A 162 18.95 -2.51 -14.44
N LYS A 163 18.35 -1.32 -14.39
CA LYS A 163 18.79 -0.22 -13.51
C LYS A 163 18.10 -0.25 -12.14
N VAL A 164 16.86 -0.72 -12.11
CA VAL A 164 16.15 -1.05 -10.88
C VAL A 164 16.53 -2.49 -10.50
N LYS A 165 17.14 -2.67 -9.33
CA LYS A 165 17.55 -4.00 -8.84
C LYS A 165 16.39 -4.78 -8.25
N SER A 166 15.47 -4.09 -7.58
CA SER A 166 14.31 -4.70 -6.94
C SER A 166 13.19 -3.69 -6.78
N VAL A 167 11.96 -4.22 -6.80
CA VAL A 167 10.75 -3.52 -6.40
C VAL A 167 10.18 -4.26 -5.21
N ILE A 168 9.94 -3.55 -4.12
CA ILE A 168 9.27 -4.03 -2.92
C ILE A 168 7.93 -3.33 -2.90
N THR A 169 6.85 -4.06 -3.17
CA THR A 169 5.49 -3.54 -3.12
C THR A 169 4.80 -4.05 -1.86
N TYR A 170 4.08 -3.16 -1.19
CA TYR A 170 3.17 -3.49 -0.10
C TYR A 170 1.72 -3.55 -0.56
N ASN A 171 1.46 -3.44 -1.87
CA ASN A 171 0.10 -3.41 -2.39
C ASN A 171 -0.44 -4.83 -2.54
N PHE A 172 -1.77 -4.96 -2.41
CA PHE A 172 -2.49 -6.21 -2.63
C PHE A 172 -3.07 -6.36 -4.04
N ASP A 173 -2.79 -5.40 -4.91
CA ASP A 173 -3.07 -5.51 -6.34
C ASP A 173 -1.85 -6.03 -7.11
N ASP A 174 -2.11 -6.46 -8.34
CA ASP A 174 -1.14 -6.98 -9.31
C ASP A 174 -0.93 -6.01 -10.50
N LEU A 175 -1.21 -4.70 -10.30
CA LEU A 175 -1.20 -3.73 -11.42
C LEU A 175 0.20 -3.51 -11.99
N LEU A 176 1.23 -3.50 -11.14
CA LEU A 176 2.60 -3.35 -11.61
C LEU A 176 3.04 -4.58 -12.39
N GLU A 177 2.72 -5.77 -11.88
CA GLU A 177 3.01 -7.07 -12.49
C GLU A 177 2.37 -7.14 -13.88
N ARG A 178 1.08 -6.79 -13.99
CA ARG A 178 0.38 -6.69 -15.29
C ARG A 178 1.10 -5.75 -16.26
N GLN A 179 1.56 -4.60 -15.80
CA GLN A 179 2.29 -3.66 -16.64
C GLN A 179 3.68 -4.19 -17.04
N LEU A 180 4.40 -4.87 -16.14
CA LEU A 180 5.68 -5.51 -16.46
C LEU A 180 5.50 -6.60 -17.51
N ILE A 181 4.46 -7.43 -17.39
CA ILE A 181 4.08 -8.46 -18.39
C ILE A 181 3.77 -7.78 -19.74
N SER A 182 2.94 -6.73 -19.74
CA SER A 182 2.59 -5.98 -20.94
C SER A 182 3.83 -5.40 -21.64
N ASN A 183 4.86 -5.03 -20.89
CA ASN A 183 6.12 -4.50 -21.41
C ASN A 183 7.14 -5.60 -21.76
N SER A 184 6.76 -6.89 -21.66
CA SER A 184 7.66 -8.04 -21.84
C SER A 184 8.89 -8.00 -20.93
N ILE A 185 8.74 -7.46 -19.71
CA ILE A 185 9.79 -7.38 -18.71
C ILE A 185 9.75 -8.65 -17.84
N LEU A 186 10.84 -9.42 -17.93
CA LEU A 186 11.06 -10.60 -17.08
C LEU A 186 11.18 -10.18 -15.62
N HIS A 187 10.33 -10.75 -14.77
CA HIS A 187 10.30 -10.50 -13.34
C HIS A 187 9.93 -11.80 -12.60
N ARG A 188 10.19 -11.82 -11.29
CA ARG A 188 9.82 -12.93 -10.41
C ARG A 188 9.18 -12.36 -9.14
N CYS A 189 7.91 -12.67 -8.91
CA CYS A 189 7.26 -12.40 -7.65
C CYS A 189 7.72 -13.46 -6.63
N ILE A 190 8.10 -13.01 -5.43
CA ILE A 190 8.57 -13.89 -4.34
C ILE A 190 7.41 -14.26 -3.40
N TYR A 191 6.32 -13.50 -3.45
CA TYR A 191 5.09 -13.74 -2.71
C TYR A 191 4.00 -14.13 -3.71
N THR A 192 3.56 -15.39 -3.68
CA THR A 192 2.42 -15.92 -4.46
C THR A 192 1.85 -17.12 -3.71
#